data_AF-A0A6J4QVF3-F1
#
_entry.id   AF-A0A6J4QVF3-F1
#
_cell.length_a   1.000
_cell.length_b   1.000
_cell.length_c   1.000
_cell.angle_alpha   90.00
_cell.angle_beta   90.00
_cell.angle_gamma   90.00
#
_symmetry.space_group_name_H-M   'P 1'
#
loop_
_entity.id
_entity.type
_entity.pdbx_description
1 polymer ?
#
loop_
_entity_poly.entity_id
_entity_poly.type
_entity_poly.pdbx_seq_one_letter_code
_entity_poly.pdbx_strand_id
1 'polypeptide(L)'
;MPHLLDVEVLSVLRHHTLRRVLARERGATALQDLKNIKMSRYPNTSLLGRIWELRDNLTAYDAAYVALAEALGALLITKDERLARAPGNHATVELYR
;
A
#
# COMPACT_ATOMS: atom_id res chain seq x y z
N MET A 1 0.45 -2.03 -7.95
CA MET A 1 0.19 -2.05 -6.50
C MET A 1 0.66 -3.37 -5.91
N PRO A 2 1.24 -3.38 -4.71
CA PRO A 2 1.58 -4.61 -4.00
C PRO A 2 0.30 -5.41 -3.69
N HIS A 3 0.36 -6.74 -3.69
CA HIS A 3 -0.78 -7.59 -3.25
C HIS A 3 -1.23 -7.26 -1.81
N LEU A 4 -0.33 -6.69 -1.02
CA LEU A 4 -0.57 -6.24 0.34
C LEU A 4 -1.72 -5.20 0.44
N LEU A 5 -1.90 -4.35 -0.58
CA LEU A 5 -2.95 -3.32 -0.60
C LEU A 5 -4.33 -3.90 -0.29
N ASP A 6 -4.65 -5.07 -0.85
CA ASP A 6 -5.97 -5.68 -0.65
C ASP A 6 -6.23 -6.00 0.83
N VAL A 7 -5.20 -6.48 1.54
CA VAL A 7 -5.28 -6.83 2.96
C VAL A 7 -5.40 -5.56 3.83
N GLU A 8 -4.68 -4.50 3.48
CA GLU A 8 -4.76 -3.22 4.19
C GLU A 8 -6.16 -2.61 4.07
N VAL A 9 -6.70 -2.54 2.85
CA VAL A 9 -8.05 -2.00 2.62
C VAL A 9 -9.11 -2.86 3.33
N LEU A 10 -9.00 -4.19 3.27
CA LEU A 10 -9.91 -5.10 3.99
C LEU A 10 -9.87 -4.88 5.50
N SER A 11 -8.68 -4.66 6.08
CA SER A 11 -8.53 -4.39 7.51
C SER A 11 -9.28 -3.11 7.92
N VAL A 12 -9.15 -2.04 7.12
CA VAL A 12 -9.85 -0.77 7.35
C VAL A 12 -11.36 -0.95 7.22
N LEU A 13 -11.85 -1.58 6.15
CA LEU A 13 -13.28 -1.84 5.95
C LEU A 13 -13.86 -2.63 7.12
N ARG A 14 -13.17 -3.71 7.54
CA ARG A 14 -13.56 -4.52 8.70
C ARG A 14 -13.63 -3.67 9.97
N HIS A 15 -12.60 -2.88 10.25
CA HIS A 15 -12.56 -2.03 11.44
C HIS A 15 -13.73 -1.05 11.49
N HIS A 16 -13.98 -0.33 10.40
CA HIS A 16 -15.06 0.66 10.33
C HIS A 16 -16.46 0.02 10.41
N THR A 17 -16.67 -1.14 9.78
CA THR A 17 -17.94 -1.87 9.88
C THR A 17 -18.20 -2.38 11.30
N LEU A 18 -17.20 -2.94 11.97
CA LEU A 18 -17.35 -3.45 13.35
C LEU A 18 -17.61 -2.32 14.35
N ARG A 19 -17.04 -1.13 14.12
CA ARG A 19 -17.28 0.06 14.96
C ARG A 19 -18.55 0.83 14.56
N ARG A 20 -19.34 0.33 13.62
CA ARG A 20 -20.57 0.96 13.09
C ARG A 20 -20.35 2.36 12.51
N VAL A 21 -19.11 2.71 12.18
CA VAL A 21 -18.77 3.95 11.44
C VAL A 21 -19.21 3.81 9.98
N LEU A 22 -19.17 2.59 9.45
CA LEU A 22 -19.67 2.23 8.12
C LEU A 22 -20.78 1.18 8.25
N ALA A 23 -21.91 1.39 7.56
CA ALA A 23 -22.97 0.38 7.48
C ALA A 23 -22.44 -0.92 6.88
N ARG A 24 -22.99 -2.07 7.29
CA ARG A 24 -22.51 -3.39 6.85
C ARG A 24 -22.64 -3.56 5.34
N GLU A 25 -23.77 -3.12 4.79
CA GLU A 25 -24.10 -3.16 3.37
C GLU A 25 -23.10 -2.31 2.59
N ARG A 26 -22.78 -1.10 3.09
CA ARG A 26 -21.76 -0.23 2.49
C ARG A 26 -20.37 -0.84 2.53
N GLY A 27 -20.00 -1.56 3.60
CA GLY A 27 -18.74 -2.31 3.67
C GLY A 27 -18.67 -3.42 2.62
N ALA A 28 -19.76 -4.16 2.40
CA ALA A 28 -19.84 -5.19 1.36
C ALA A 28 -19.76 -4.58 -0.05
N THR A 29 -20.43 -3.46 -0.30
CA THR A 29 -20.31 -2.71 -1.57
C THR A 29 -18.87 -2.26 -1.81
N ALA A 30 -18.22 -1.66 -0.82
CA ALA A 30 -16.84 -1.19 -0.94
C ALA A 30 -15.84 -2.32 -1.28
N LEU A 31 -16.07 -3.54 -0.78
CA LEU A 31 -15.29 -4.71 -1.17
C LEU A 31 -15.49 -5.09 -2.65
N GLN A 32 -16.72 -4.99 -3.16
CA GLN A 32 -16.96 -5.24 -4.59
C GLN A 32 -16.30 -4.16 -5.44
N ASP A 33 -16.38 -2.91 -5.01
CA ASP A 33 -15.71 -1.79 -5.69
C ASP A 33 -14.20 -2.04 -5.76
N LEU A 34 -13.55 -2.43 -4.65
CA LEU A 34 -12.10 -2.76 -4.62
C LEU A 34 -11.72 -3.86 -5.62
N LYS A 35 -12.56 -4.88 -5.79
CA LYS A 35 -12.33 -5.95 -6.77
C LYS A 35 -12.44 -5.46 -8.22
N ASN A 36 -13.28 -4.45 -8.46
CA ASN A 36 -13.54 -3.89 -9.78
C ASN A 36 -12.56 -2.79 -10.18
N ILE A 37 -11.76 -2.25 -9.27
CA ILE A 37 -10.73 -1.27 -9.60
C ILE A 37 -9.69 -1.91 -10.54
N LYS A 38 -9.48 -1.26 -11.70
CA LYS A 38 -8.44 -1.64 -12.66
C LYS A 38 -7.06 -1.26 -12.14
N MET A 39 -6.41 -2.18 -11.44
CA MET A 39 -5.03 -2.05 -10.96
C MET A 39 -4.24 -3.32 -11.22
N SER A 40 -3.02 -3.16 -11.72
CA SER A 40 -2.04 -4.24 -11.77
C SER A 40 -1.54 -4.56 -10.36
N ARG A 41 -1.77 -5.80 -9.96
CA ARG A 41 -1.36 -6.37 -8.67
C ARG A 41 -0.05 -7.13 -8.86
N TYR A 42 0.95 -6.78 -8.05
CA TYR A 42 2.29 -7.36 -8.12
C TYR A 42 2.56 -8.21 -6.86
N PRO A 43 3.04 -9.46 -7.04
CA PRO A 43 3.48 -10.29 -5.92
C PRO A 43 4.68 -9.66 -5.20
N ASN A 44 4.74 -9.82 -3.87
CA ASN A 44 5.85 -9.30 -3.07
C ASN A 44 7.09 -10.22 -3.09
N THR A 45 6.98 -11.44 -3.61
CA THR A 45 8.04 -12.46 -3.54
C THR A 45 9.35 -12.01 -4.19
N SER A 46 9.27 -11.31 -5.32
CA SER A 46 10.45 -10.73 -5.99
C SER A 46 11.02 -9.49 -5.29
N LEU A 47 10.27 -8.89 -4.37
CA LEU A 47 10.64 -7.66 -3.67
C LEU A 47 11.22 -7.91 -2.27
N LEU A 48 11.16 -9.15 -1.76
CA LEU A 48 11.51 -9.46 -0.36
C LEU A 48 12.92 -9.03 0.03
N GLY A 49 13.91 -9.22 -0.86
CA GLY A 49 15.29 -8.79 -0.60
C GLY A 49 15.38 -7.28 -0.41
N ARG A 50 14.75 -6.52 -1.32
CA ARG A 50 14.77 -5.06 -1.25
C ARG A 50 13.96 -4.52 -0.06
N ILE A 51 12.83 -5.14 0.24
CA ILE A 51 12.04 -4.85 1.44
C ILE A 51 12.90 -5.03 2.70
N TRP A 52 13.69 -6.10 2.76
CA TRP A 52 14.58 -6.37 3.88
C TRP A 52 15.72 -5.35 4.01
N GLU A 53 16.29 -4.87 2.90
CA GLU A 53 17.31 -3.82 2.94
C GLU A 53 16.80 -2.51 3.55
N LEU A 54 15.53 -2.18 3.35
CA LEU A 54 14.90 -0.95 3.84
C LEU A 54 14.45 -1.00 5.32
N ARG A 55 14.57 -2.17 5.98
CA ARG A 55 13.99 -2.46 7.31
C ARG A 55 14.41 -1.52 8.43
N ASP A 56 15.58 -0.89 8.33
CA ASP A 56 16.10 -0.01 9.37
C ASP A 56 15.36 1.34 9.38
N ASN A 57 14.66 1.69 8.29
CA ASN A 57 13.99 2.98 8.11
C ASN A 57 12.48 2.87 7.83
N LEU A 58 12.02 1.73 7.30
CA LEU A 58 10.63 1.51 6.88
C LEU A 58 10.06 0.22 7.47
N THR A 59 8.75 0.23 7.76
CA THR A 59 8.04 -1.01 8.04
C THR A 59 8.04 -1.89 6.79
N ALA A 60 7.88 -3.21 6.95
CA ALA A 60 7.78 -4.11 5.81
C ALA A 60 6.61 -3.75 4.85
N TYR A 61 5.55 -3.15 5.40
CA TYR A 61 4.40 -2.67 4.63
C TYR A 61 4.80 -1.49 3.74
N ASP A 62 5.37 -0.45 4.34
CA ASP A 62 5.85 0.76 3.67
C ASP A 62 6.93 0.45 2.63
N ALA A 63 7.88 -0.42 3.00
CA ALA A 63 8.96 -0.85 2.13
C ALA A 63 8.46 -1.63 0.91
N ALA A 64 7.32 -2.33 0.98
CA ALA A 64 6.75 -3.03 -0.18
C ALA A 64 6.27 -2.05 -1.27
N TYR A 65 5.73 -0.89 -0.87
CA TYR A 65 5.34 0.16 -1.81
C TYR A 65 6.56 0.83 -2.45
N VAL A 66 7.58 1.13 -1.65
CA VAL A 66 8.84 1.73 -2.13
C VAL A 66 9.57 0.77 -3.08
N ALA A 67 9.79 -0.48 -2.66
CA ALA A 67 10.48 -1.48 -3.47
C ALA A 67 9.77 -1.74 -4.80
N LEU A 68 8.43 -1.75 -4.80
CA LEU A 68 7.67 -1.90 -6.05
C LEU A 68 7.82 -0.67 -6.96
N ALA A 69 7.78 0.54 -6.40
CA ALA A 69 7.96 1.76 -7.17
C ALA A 69 9.37 1.84 -7.80
N GLU A 70 10.40 1.48 -7.03
CA GLU A 70 11.77 1.35 -7.53
C GLU A 70 11.86 0.32 -8.67
N ALA A 71 11.31 -0.89 -8.47
CA ALA A 71 11.37 -1.97 -9.45
C ALA A 71 10.65 -1.63 -10.78
N LEU A 72 9.62 -0.80 -10.72
CA LEU A 72 8.87 -0.37 -11.91
C LEU A 72 9.38 0.95 -12.51
N GLY A 73 10.32 1.64 -11.86
CA GLY A 73 10.68 3.01 -12.21
C GLY A 73 9.49 3.98 -12.16
N ALA A 74 8.52 3.70 -11.29
CA ALA A 74 7.25 4.40 -11.23
C ALA A 74 7.22 5.47 -10.13
N LEU A 75 6.36 6.47 -10.30
CA LEU A 75 6.06 7.46 -9.26
C LEU A 75 5.24 6.82 -8.14
N LEU A 76 5.73 6.91 -6.90
CA LEU A 76 4.98 6.56 -5.70
C LEU A 76 4.18 7.76 -5.20
N ILE A 77 2.86 7.71 -5.34
CA ILE A 77 1.95 8.72 -4.78
C ILE A 77 1.53 8.27 -3.38
N THR A 78 1.76 9.10 -2.37
CA THR A 78 1.39 8.80 -0.98
C THR A 78 0.98 10.04 -0.19
N LYS A 79 0.28 9.84 0.92
CA LYS A 79 0.02 10.90 1.92
C LYS A 79 1.04 10.89 3.06
N ASP A 80 1.88 9.86 3.14
CA ASP A 80 2.87 9.74 4.21
C ASP A 80 4.19 10.39 3.81
N GLU A 81 4.52 11.53 4.44
CA GLU A 81 5.77 12.24 4.21
C GLU A 81 7.01 11.43 4.60
N ARG A 82 6.87 10.43 5.49
CA ARG A 82 7.99 9.61 5.95
C ARG A 82 8.53 8.75 4.82
N LEU A 83 7.66 8.23 3.95
CA LEU A 83 8.07 7.45 2.78
C LEU A 83 8.98 8.26 1.86
N ALA A 84 8.64 9.53 1.61
CA ALA A 84 9.44 10.41 0.75
C ALA A 84 10.82 10.75 1.33
N ARG A 85 10.98 10.67 2.66
CA ARG A 85 12.21 11.08 3.37
C ARG A 85 13.02 9.90 3.91
N ALA A 86 12.57 8.67 3.72
CA ALA A 86 13.21 7.50 4.29
C ALA A 86 14.61 7.31 3.69
N PRO A 87 15.67 7.20 4.52
CA PRO A 87 17.02 6.94 4.02
C PRO A 87 17.11 5.62 3.25
N GLY A 88 17.85 5.63 2.15
CA GLY A 88 18.01 4.47 1.28
C GLY A 88 16.85 4.22 0.32
N ASN A 89 15.80 5.06 0.32
CA ASN A 89 14.75 5.07 -0.70
C ASN A 89 15.25 5.72 -1.99
N HIS A 90 15.09 5.03 -3.13
CA HIS A 90 15.42 5.53 -4.47
C HIS A 90 14.19 5.77 -5.36
N ALA A 91 12.97 5.54 -4.86
CA ALA A 91 11.75 5.83 -5.60
C ALA A 91 11.54 7.34 -5.74
N THR A 92 11.00 7.76 -6.88
CA THR A 92 10.40 9.09 -7.02
C THR A 92 9.10 9.09 -6.23
N VAL A 93 8.95 9.99 -5.25
CA VAL A 93 7.77 10.06 -4.38
C VAL A 93 7.09 11.42 -4.54
N GLU A 94 5.77 11.41 -4.77
CA GLU A 94 4.91 12.59 -4.76
C GLU A 94 3.92 12.52 -3.60
N LEU A 95 3.81 13.63 -2.87
CA LEU A 95 2.86 13.76 -1.77
C LEU A 95 1.52 14.26 -2.30
N TYR A 96 0.49 13.44 -2.15
CA TYR A 96 -0.88 13.81 -2.48
C TYR A 96 -1.44 14.74 -1.39
N ARG A 97 -1.77 15.97 -1.78
CA ARG A 97 -2.33 17.02 -0.90
C ARG A 97 -3.85 17.01 -0.90
#